data_AF-A0A1S4CYD9-F1
#
_entry.id   AF-A0A1S4CYD9-F1
#
_cell.length_a   1.000
_cell.length_b   1.000
_cell.length_c   1.000
_cell.angle_alpha   90.00
_cell.angle_beta   90.00
_cell.angle_gamma   90.00
#
_symmetry.space_group_name_H-M   'P 1'
#
loop_
_entity.id
_entity.type
_entity.pdbx_description
1 polymer ?
#
loop_
_entity_poly.entity_id
_entity_poly.type
_entity_poly.pdbx_seq_one_letter_code
_entity_poly.pdbx_strand_id
1 'polypeptide(L)'
;MAGRGGVVDKVWDGYVPPECRRNPAILRLNGNSIWEVAQEPLHYDIDLNKTCGIGPTMVFANDILEKDPEFGIIGLVPCAAGGTSIDKWSQGS
;
A
#
# COMPACT_ATOMS: atom_id res chain seq x y z
N MET A 1 -3.32 -6.42 -1.76
CA MET A 1 -4.21 -5.32 -1.31
C MET A 1 -3.69 -4.72 0.01
N ALA A 2 -4.17 -5.11 1.20
CA ALA A 2 -3.68 -4.53 2.48
C ALA A 2 -2.23 -4.91 2.88
N GLY A 3 -1.70 -6.01 2.33
CA GLY A 3 -0.31 -6.44 2.52
C GLY A 3 -0.06 -7.20 3.81
N ARG A 4 0.56 -8.39 3.69
CA ARG A 4 0.93 -9.28 4.81
C ARG A 4 2.28 -9.96 4.60
N GLY A 5 3.01 -9.62 3.53
CA GLY A 5 4.33 -10.19 3.30
C GLY A 5 5.28 -9.79 4.44
N GLY A 6 6.04 -10.76 4.94
CA GLY A 6 6.95 -10.56 6.07
C GLY A 6 6.28 -10.45 7.45
N VAL A 7 4.96 -10.67 7.57
CA VAL A 7 4.27 -10.65 8.87
C VAL A 7 4.27 -12.05 9.50
N VAL A 8 4.93 -12.19 10.65
CA VAL A 8 4.96 -13.42 11.48
C VAL A 8 4.56 -13.04 12.90
N ASP A 9 3.66 -13.80 13.53
CA ASP A 9 3.16 -13.52 14.89
C ASP A 9 2.72 -12.06 15.13
N LYS A 10 2.06 -11.47 14.12
CA LYS A 10 1.59 -10.08 14.09
C LYS A 10 2.72 -9.03 14.11
N VAL A 11 3.94 -9.40 13.76
CA VAL A 11 5.09 -8.50 13.62
C VAL A 11 5.56 -8.55 12.18
N TRP A 12 5.71 -7.38 11.54
CA TRP A 12 6.35 -7.28 10.23
C TRP A 12 7.88 -7.29 10.41
N ASP A 13 8.57 -8.09 9.61
CA ASP A 13 10.03 -8.24 9.63
C ASP A 13 10.82 -7.00 9.18
N GLY A 14 10.13 -5.99 8.62
CA GLY A 14 10.73 -4.77 8.11
C GLY A 14 11.49 -4.94 6.79
N TYR A 15 11.48 -6.13 6.21
CA TYR A 15 12.14 -6.40 4.94
C TYR A 15 11.34 -5.81 3.78
N VAL A 16 11.99 -4.95 3.00
CA VAL A 16 11.44 -4.35 1.77
C VAL A 16 12.25 -4.86 0.58
N PRO A 17 11.64 -5.65 -0.33
CA PRO A 17 12.30 -6.07 -1.56
C PRO A 17 12.72 -4.88 -2.44
N PRO A 18 13.79 -4.99 -3.24
CA PRO A 18 14.24 -3.90 -4.13
C PRO A 18 13.17 -3.37 -5.08
N GLU A 19 12.26 -4.22 -5.54
CA GLU A 19 11.15 -3.89 -6.43
C GLU A 19 10.10 -3.01 -5.75
N CYS A 20 10.03 -3.09 -4.41
CA CYS A 20 9.16 -2.26 -3.57
C CYS A 20 9.88 -1.01 -3.03
N ARG A 21 11.05 -0.66 -3.59
CA ARG A 21 11.84 0.51 -3.14
C ARG A 21 11.00 1.79 -3.15
N ARG A 22 11.26 2.64 -2.16
CA ARG A 22 10.70 3.99 -2.07
C ARG A 22 11.12 4.83 -3.28
N ASN A 23 10.18 5.58 -3.86
CA ASN A 23 10.40 6.44 -5.01
C ASN A 23 9.66 7.78 -4.80
N PRO A 24 10.33 8.95 -4.89
CA PRO A 24 9.68 10.26 -4.72
C PRO A 24 8.52 10.56 -5.69
N ALA A 25 8.47 9.88 -6.84
CA ALA A 25 7.38 10.01 -7.82
C ALA A 25 6.15 9.15 -7.49
N ILE A 26 6.20 8.35 -6.42
CA ILE A 26 5.07 7.53 -5.95
C ILE A 26 4.59 8.10 -4.63
N LEU A 27 3.36 8.61 -4.63
CA LEU A 27 2.69 9.17 -3.46
C LEU A 27 1.62 8.23 -2.94
N ARG A 28 1.30 8.34 -1.66
CA ARG A 28 0.22 7.64 -0.98
C ARG A 28 -0.71 8.65 -0.32
N LEU A 29 -2.02 8.47 -0.45
CA LEU A 29 -2.99 9.20 0.35
C LEU A 29 -3.12 8.51 1.72
N ASN A 30 -2.64 9.15 2.77
CA ASN A 30 -2.63 8.58 4.11
C ASN A 30 -4.02 8.65 4.79
N GLY A 31 -4.16 8.05 5.98
CA GLY A 31 -5.42 8.01 6.72
C GLY A 31 -5.97 9.39 7.11
N ASN A 32 -5.14 10.43 7.06
CA ASN A 32 -5.53 11.82 7.28
C ASN A 32 -5.84 12.58 5.98
N SER A 33 -5.96 11.89 4.84
CA SER A 33 -6.18 12.48 3.51
C SER A 33 -5.06 13.43 3.06
N ILE A 34 -3.82 13.15 3.47
CA ILE A 34 -2.63 13.92 3.09
C ILE A 34 -1.77 13.06 2.14
N TRP A 35 -1.29 13.68 1.07
CA TRP A 35 -0.32 13.04 0.17
C TRP A 35 1.07 13.04 0.81
N GLU A 36 1.68 11.86 0.86
CA GLU A 36 3.06 11.66 1.32
C GLU A 36 3.79 10.70 0.38
N VAL A 37 5.12 10.67 0.43
CA VAL A 37 5.89 9.69 -0.36
C VAL A 37 5.56 8.28 0.12
N ALA A 38 5.16 7.41 -0.81
CA ALA A 38 4.72 6.07 -0.51
C ALA A 38 5.87 5.18 0.03
N GLN A 39 5.55 4.38 1.05
CA GLN A 39 6.46 3.40 1.64
C GLN A 39 5.65 2.23 2.21
N GLU A 40 6.16 1.00 2.07
CA GLU A 40 5.54 -0.16 2.69
C GLU A 40 5.68 -0.11 4.23
N PRO A 41 4.67 -0.60 4.99
CA PRO A 41 3.40 -1.20 4.53
C PRO A 41 2.35 -0.15 4.19
N LEU A 42 1.79 -0.14 2.97
CA LEU A 42 0.93 0.96 2.52
C LEU A 42 -0.41 1.15 3.26
N HIS A 43 -0.86 0.17 4.04
CA HIS A 43 -2.14 0.23 4.77
C HIS A 43 -1.98 0.42 6.28
N TYR A 44 -0.79 0.80 6.77
CA TYR A 44 -0.49 0.86 8.21
C TYR A 44 -1.44 1.75 9.03
N ASP A 45 -1.99 2.80 8.43
CA ASP A 45 -2.98 3.73 9.04
C ASP A 45 -4.37 3.61 8.39
N ILE A 46 -4.61 2.56 7.60
CA ILE A 46 -5.88 2.27 6.92
C ILE A 46 -6.51 0.99 7.47
N ASP A 47 -5.79 -0.12 7.51
CA ASP A 47 -6.26 -1.39 8.09
C ASP A 47 -5.89 -1.47 9.58
N LEU A 48 -6.38 -0.49 10.35
CA LEU A 48 -5.95 -0.13 11.71
C LEU A 48 -5.89 -1.29 12.74
N ASN A 49 -6.66 -2.36 12.52
CA ASN A 49 -6.76 -3.47 13.46
C ASN A 49 -5.82 -4.64 13.15
N LYS A 50 -4.93 -4.49 12.15
CA LYS A 50 -4.07 -5.58 11.67
C LYS A 50 -2.68 -5.06 11.34
N THR A 51 -1.67 -5.82 11.75
CA THR A 51 -0.31 -5.59 11.31
C THR A 51 -0.23 -5.76 9.79
N CYS A 52 0.11 -4.69 9.11
CA CYS A 52 0.34 -4.68 7.67
C CYS A 52 1.81 -5.01 7.38
N GLY A 53 2.04 -5.66 6.25
CA GLY A 53 3.38 -5.90 5.71
C GLY A 53 3.38 -5.63 4.21
N ILE A 54 4.31 -6.24 3.47
CA ILE A 54 4.44 -6.02 2.03
C ILE A 54 3.13 -6.33 1.29
N GLY A 55 2.70 -5.39 0.46
CA GLY A 55 1.63 -5.52 -0.52
C GLY A 55 2.15 -5.52 -1.97
N PRO A 56 1.25 -5.63 -2.96
CA PRO A 56 1.63 -5.64 -4.38
C PRO A 56 1.79 -4.24 -4.97
N THR A 57 1.42 -3.19 -4.25
CA THR A 57 1.19 -1.88 -4.87
C THR A 57 2.48 -1.12 -5.15
N MET A 58 3.49 -1.19 -4.26
CA MET A 58 4.78 -0.54 -4.53
C MET A 58 5.49 -1.15 -5.74
N VAL A 59 5.53 -2.49 -5.86
CA VAL A 59 6.10 -3.16 -7.04
C VAL A 59 5.32 -2.80 -8.30
N PHE A 60 3.99 -2.77 -8.25
CA PHE A 60 3.16 -2.34 -9.39
C PHE A 60 3.47 -0.91 -9.84
N ALA A 61 3.57 0.03 -8.91
CA ALA A 61 3.83 1.43 -9.22
C ALA A 61 5.27 1.66 -9.75
N ASN A 62 6.27 1.00 -9.16
CA ASN A 62 7.63 1.04 -9.69
C ASN A 62 7.73 0.44 -11.09
N ASP A 63 7.05 -0.68 -11.35
CA ASP A 63 7.03 -1.34 -12.66
C ASP A 63 6.39 -0.45 -13.76
N ILE A 64 5.36 0.34 -13.41
CA ILE A 64 4.83 1.37 -14.33
C ILE A 64 5.89 2.41 -14.68
N LEU A 65 6.55 2.99 -13.67
CA LEU A 65 7.56 4.05 -13.89
C LEU A 65 8.82 3.54 -14.59
N GLU A 66 9.15 2.25 -14.44
CA GLU A 66 10.26 1.63 -15.16
C GLU A 66 9.93 1.45 -16.65
N LYS A 67 8.68 1.07 -16.97
CA LYS A 67 8.22 0.91 -18.35
C LYS A 67 7.95 2.24 -19.05
N ASP A 68 7.49 3.24 -18.32
CA ASP A 68 7.22 4.59 -18.81
C ASP A 68 7.77 5.65 -17.84
N PRO A 69 9.03 6.07 -18.02
CA PRO A 69 9.63 7.11 -17.19
C PRO A 69 8.95 8.49 -17.29
N GLU A 70 8.13 8.72 -18.33
CA GLU A 70 7.40 9.98 -18.55
C GLU A 70 5.95 9.93 -18.02
N PHE A 71 5.53 8.80 -17.42
CA PHE A 71 4.18 8.62 -16.87
C PHE A 71 3.78 9.72 -15.85
N GLY A 72 4.77 10.29 -15.16
CA GLY A 72 4.58 11.33 -14.16
C GLY A 72 4.43 10.78 -12.74
N ILE A 73 3.67 11.47 -11.90
CA ILE A 73 3.49 11.12 -10.48
C ILE A 73 2.36 10.10 -10.34
N ILE A 74 2.64 8.99 -9.66
CA ILE A 74 1.63 7.97 -9.32
C ILE A 74 1.07 8.26 -7.92
N GLY A 75 -0.25 8.42 -7.84
CA GLY A 75 -0.97 8.52 -6.56
C GLY A 75 -1.62 7.19 -6.17
N LEU A 76 -1.22 6.63 -5.04
CA LEU A 76 -1.78 5.40 -4.47
C LEU A 76 -2.85 5.74 -3.43
N VAL A 77 -4.03 5.13 -3.57
CA VAL A 77 -5.16 5.30 -2.64
C VAL A 77 -5.44 3.96 -1.94
N PRO A 78 -4.79 3.69 -0.80
CA PRO A 78 -5.03 2.47 -0.03
C PRO A 78 -6.40 2.51 0.65
N CYS A 79 -7.28 1.54 0.33
CA CYS A 79 -8.61 1.47 0.95
C CYS A 79 -8.94 0.12 1.60
N ALA A 80 -8.08 -0.88 1.48
CA ALA A 80 -8.46 -2.24 1.86
C ALA A 80 -8.50 -2.46 3.37
N ALA A 81 -9.50 -3.22 3.81
CA ALA A 81 -9.66 -3.68 5.18
C ALA A 81 -9.60 -5.21 5.21
N GLY A 82 -8.59 -5.78 5.89
CA GLY A 82 -8.41 -7.22 5.93
C GLY A 82 -9.56 -7.96 6.63
N GLY A 83 -9.85 -9.19 6.22
CA GLY A 83 -10.86 -10.04 6.88
C GLY A 83 -12.30 -9.52 6.74
N THR A 84 -12.55 -8.59 5.82
CA THR A 84 -13.91 -8.14 5.48
C THR A 84 -14.45 -8.97 4.32
N SER A 85 -15.72 -9.37 4.42
CA SER A 85 -16.45 -10.04 3.36
C SER A 85 -17.07 -9.01 2.40
N ILE A 86 -17.48 -9.45 1.20
CA ILE A 86 -17.99 -8.55 0.15
C ILE A 86 -19.28 -7.81 0.55
N ASP A 87 -20.09 -8.37 1.44
CA ASP A 87 -21.27 -7.69 2.01
C ASP A 87 -20.90 -6.45 2.83
N LYS A 88 -19.67 -6.35 3.35
CA LYS A 88 -19.16 -5.15 4.02
C LYS A 88 -18.74 -4.04 3.05
N TRP A 89 -18.74 -4.33 1.75
CA TRP A 89 -18.40 -3.41 0.66
C TRP A 89 -19.60 -3.08 -0.23
N SER A 90 -20.82 -3.45 0.20
CA SER A 90 -22.03 -2.99 -0.47
C SER A 90 -22.11 -1.47 -0.45
N GLN A 91 -22.81 -0.88 -1.42
CA GLN A 91 -23.12 0.55 -1.41
C GLN A 91 -23.76 0.92 -0.05
N GLY A 92 -23.23 1.97 0.57
CA GLY A 92 -23.84 2.56 1.76
C GLY A 92 -25.19 3.20 1.45
N SER A 93 -25.89 3.64 2.51
CA SER A 93 -27.10 4.45 2.40
C SER A 93 -26.82 5.86 1.91
#